data_AF-A0A939P9X0-F1
#
_entry.id   AF-A0A939P9X0-F1
#
_cell.length_a   1.000
_cell.length_b   1.000
_cell.length_c   1.000
_cell.angle_alpha   90.00
_cell.angle_beta   90.00
_cell.angle_gamma   90.00
#
_symmetry.space_group_name_H-M   'P 1'
#
loop_
_entity.id
_entity.type
_entity.pdbx_description
1 polymer ?
#
loop_
_entity_poly.entity_id
_entity_poly.type
_entity_poly.pdbx_seq_one_letter_code
_entity_poly.pdbx_strand_id
1 'polypeptide(L)' 'MFCSTCGDERLFEQPPCSDGHGEDCPERACTACGTAILIGLPVAPPAILGHAPPSTQAPPAASSPRRTSDERAVA' A
#
# COMPACT_ATOMS: atom_id res chain seq x y z
N MET A 1 -13.76 12.41 16.57
CA MET A 1 -12.70 12.46 15.52
C MET A 1 -13.39 12.82 14.21
N PHE A 2 -12.78 13.60 13.32
CA PHE A 2 -13.49 14.07 12.12
C PHE A 2 -13.46 13.04 10.99
N CYS A 3 -14.62 12.75 10.38
CA CYS A 3 -14.72 11.91 9.19
C CYS A 3 -14.90 12.78 7.95
N SER A 4 -13.92 12.78 7.05
CA SER A 4 -13.97 13.55 5.80
C SER A 4 -15.07 13.10 4.85
N THR A 5 -15.48 11.84 4.89
CA THR A 5 -16.57 11.30 4.08
C THR A 5 -17.94 11.77 4.57
N CYS A 6 -18.16 11.81 5.88
CA CYS A 6 -19.43 12.30 6.46
C CYS A 6 -19.50 13.83 6.55
N GLY A 7 -18.34 14.49 6.68
CA GLY A 7 -18.23 15.94 6.81
C GLY A 7 -18.42 16.46 8.24
N ASP A 8 -18.34 15.58 9.25
CA ASP A 8 -18.58 15.93 10.65
C ASP A 8 -17.83 15.01 11.63
N GLU A 9 -17.99 15.27 12.94
CA GLU A 9 -17.38 14.46 13.99
C GLU A 9 -18.12 13.14 14.20
N ARG A 10 -17.38 12.03 14.13
CA ARG A 10 -17.93 10.68 14.25
C ARG A 10 -17.18 9.86 15.30
N LEU A 11 -17.85 8.79 15.73
CA LEU A 11 -17.23 7.69 16.48
C LEU A 11 -16.53 6.75 15.51
N PHE A 12 -15.43 6.18 15.98
CA PHE A 12 -14.64 5.24 15.22
C PHE A 12 -14.38 3.98 16.05
N GLU A 13 -14.50 2.83 15.42
CA GLU A 13 -14.20 1.53 16.01
C GLU A 13 -12.96 0.92 15.36
N GLN A 14 -12.36 -0.05 16.03
CA GLN A 14 -11.26 -0.83 15.47
C GLN A 14 -11.83 -2.11 14.87
N PRO A 15 -11.86 -2.24 13.54
CA PRO A 15 -12.36 -3.45 12.91
C PRO A 15 -11.40 -4.64 13.16
N PRO A 16 -11.86 -5.88 12.93
CA PRO A 16 -10.99 -7.04 12.98
C PRO A 16 -9.75 -6.86 12.09
N CYS A 17 -8.57 -6.82 12.71
CA CYS A 17 -7.33 -6.52 12.01
C CYS A 17 -6.78 -7.78 11.32
N SER A 18 -6.85 -7.83 9.99
CA SER A 18 -6.36 -8.97 9.20
C SER A 18 -4.83 -9.03 9.09
N ASP A 19 -4.16 -7.88 9.26
CA ASP A 19 -2.69 -7.76 9.21
C ASP A 19 -1.97 -8.29 10.46
N GLY A 20 -2.70 -8.79 11.46
CA GLY A 20 -2.12 -9.44 12.63
C GLY A 20 -1.66 -8.48 13.74
N HIS A 21 -2.05 -7.20 13.69
CA HIS A 21 -1.71 -6.22 14.73
C HIS A 21 -2.57 -6.34 16.00
N GLY A 22 -3.63 -7.15 15.99
CA GLY A 22 -4.50 -7.32 17.16
C GLY A 22 -5.07 -6.00 17.67
N GLU A 23 -4.91 -5.76 18.97
CA GLU A 23 -5.39 -4.56 19.69
C GLU A 23 -4.59 -3.29 19.31
N ASP A 24 -3.35 -3.44 18.83
CA ASP A 24 -2.49 -2.34 18.39
C ASP A 24 -2.70 -1.95 16.91
N CYS A 25 -3.76 -2.45 16.26
CA CYS A 25 -4.05 -2.10 14.88
C CYS A 25 -4.28 -0.57 14.75
N PRO A 26 -3.54 0.12 13.87
CA PRO A 26 -3.67 1.57 13.70
C PRO A 26 -4.97 1.95 12.96
N GLU A 27 -5.67 0.98 12.38
CA GLU A 27 -6.90 1.22 11.65
C GLU A 27 -8.07 1.57 12.58
N ARG A 28 -8.80 2.63 12.21
CA ARG A 28 -10.04 3.06 12.86
C ARG A 28 -11.09 3.33 11.79
N ALA A 29 -12.21 2.62 11.82
CA ALA A 29 -13.32 2.76 10.88
C ALA A 29 -14.44 3.61 11.48
N CYS A 30 -14.97 4.55 10.70
CA CYS A 30 -16.13 5.35 11.09
C CYS A 30 -17.35 4.43 11.27
N THR A 31 -17.99 4.47 12.44
CA THR A 31 -19.13 3.58 12.74
C THR A 31 -20.39 3.90 11.92
N ALA A 32 -20.42 5.06 11.25
CA ALA A 32 -21.56 5.50 10.43
C ALA A 32 -21.41 5.13 8.94
N CYS A 33 -20.21 5.27 8.38
CA CYS A 33 -19.99 5.12 6.93
C CYS A 33 -18.94 4.07 6.56
N GLY A 34 -18.17 3.55 7.52
CA GLY A 34 -17.14 2.54 7.29
C GLY A 34 -15.79 3.08 6.79
N THR A 35 -15.65 4.37 6.50
CA THR A 35 -14.35 4.93 6.08
C THR A 35 -13.30 4.74 7.18
N ALA A 36 -12.18 4.11 6.80
CA ALA A 36 -11.05 3.87 7.68
C ALA A 36 -10.02 5.00 7.63
N ILE A 37 -9.43 5.31 8.79
CA ILE A 37 -8.29 6.20 8.97
C ILE A 37 -7.21 5.49 9.80
N LEU A 38 -5.95 5.90 9.62
CA LEU A 38 -4.82 5.37 10.40
C LEU A 38 -4.46 6.32 11.54
N ILE A 39 -4.39 5.78 12.75
CA ILE A 39 -3.93 6.48 13.95
C ILE A 39 -2.69 5.79 14.52
N GLY A 40 -1.73 6.58 14.99
CA GLY A 40 -0.43 6.06 15.44
C GLY A 40 0.40 5.58 14.25
N LEU A 41 1.48 6.31 13.94
CA LEU A 41 2.46 5.81 12.98
C LEU A 41 3.16 4.60 13.60
N PRO A 42 3.40 3.51 12.84
CA PRO A 42 4.27 2.46 13.32
C PRO A 42 5.63 3.10 13.61
N VAL A 43 6.07 3.02 14.86
CA VAL A 43 7.41 3.48 15.25
C VAL A 43 8.39 2.54 14.57
N ALA A 44 8.98 2.99 13.47
CA ALA A 44 10.07 2.25 12.86
C ALA A 44 11.21 2.16 13.88
N PRO A 45 11.81 0.97 14.09
CA PRO A 45 13.03 0.88 14.89
C PRO A 45 14.10 1.81 14.29
N PRO A 46 15.02 2.35 15.10
CA PRO A 46 16.08 3.19 14.58
C PRO A 46 16.82 2.42 13.48
N ALA A 47 16.88 3.01 12.29
CA ALA A 47 17.65 2.45 11.21
C ALA A 47 19.12 2.41 11.65
N ILE A 48 19.64 1.21 11.92
CA ILE A 48 21.08 1.04 11.99
C ILE A 48 21.56 1.30 10.56
N LEU A 49 22.33 2.37 10.35
CA LEU A 49 23.08 2.61 9.13
C LEU A 49 24.18 1.54 8.99
N GLY A 50 23.78 0.28 8.84
CA GLY A 50 24.64 -0.77 8.35
C GLY A 50 24.97 -0.46 6.90
N HIS A 51 26.19 -0.76 6.48
CA HIS A 51 26.52 -0.79 5.07
C HIS A 51 25.50 -1.69 4.38
N ALA A 52 24.66 -1.11 3.53
CA ALA A 52 23.74 -1.90 2.73
C ALA A 52 24.58 -2.97 2.01
N PRO A 53 24.26 -4.28 2.15
CA PRO A 53 24.84 -5.24 1.23
C PRO A 53 24.54 -4.71 -0.19
N PRO A 54 25.49 -4.82 -1.14
CA PRO A 54 25.24 -4.33 -2.49
C PRO A 54 23.91 -4.93 -2.94
N SER A 55 22.93 -4.05 -3.18
CA SER A 55 21.66 -4.44 -3.74
C SER A 55 21.98 -5.20 -5.02
N THR A 56 21.86 -6.52 -4.99
CA THR A 56 21.77 -7.32 -6.21
C THR A 56 20.42 -6.95 -6.80
N GLN A 57 20.40 -5.80 -7.46
CA GLN A 57 19.28 -5.38 -8.26
C GLN A 57 19.13 -6.46 -9.31
N ALA A 58 18.06 -7.26 -9.20
CA ALA A 58 17.71 -8.21 -10.23
C ALA A 58 17.65 -7.43 -11.56
N PRO A 59 18.32 -7.91 -12.62
CA PRO A 59 18.34 -7.18 -13.88
C PRO A 59 16.90 -6.97 -14.36
N PRO A 60 16.57 -5.81 -14.95
CA PRO A 60 15.25 -5.61 -15.52
C PRO A 60 15.00 -6.72 -16.54
N ALA A 61 13.90 -7.45 -16.35
CA ALA A 61 13.45 -8.48 -17.27
C ALA A 61 13.45 -7.90 -18.68
N ALA A 62 14.19 -8.54 -19.58
CA ALA A 62 14.38 -8.09 -20.95
C ALA A 62 13.04 -7.80 -21.62
N SER A 63 12.85 -6.56 -22.07
CA SER A 63 11.75 -6.17 -22.94
C SER A 63 11.78 -7.05 -24.18
N SER A 64 10.75 -7.90 -24.35
CA SER A 64 10.57 -8.66 -25.58
C SER A 64 10.41 -7.70 -26.76
N PRO A 65 11.14 -7.85 -27.88
CA PRO A 65 10.86 -7.05 -29.05
C PRO A 65 9.51 -7.50 -29.62
N ARG A 66 8.60 -6.52 -29.77
CA ARG A 66 7.38 -6.61 -30.57
C ARG A 66 7.78 -7.17 -31.95
N ARG A 67 7.35 -8.39 -32.31
CA ARG A 67 7.36 -8.80 -33.72
C ARG A 67 6.32 -7.94 -34.42
N THR A 68 6.79 -7.05 -35.29
CA THR A 68 5.91 -6.35 -36.23
C THR A 68 5.32 -7.39 -37.18
N SER A 69 4.01 -7.37 -37.37
CA SER A 69 3.35 -8.10 -38.44
C SER A 69 4.00 -7.73 -39.77
N ASP A 70 4.43 -8.74 -40.51
CA ASP A 70 4.72 -8.59 -41.94
C ASP A 70 3.38 -8.60 -42.68
N GLU A 71 2.84 -7.40 -42.87
CA GLU A 71 1.89 -7.13 -43.95
C GLU A 71 2.70 -6.61 -45.14
N ARG A 72 2.88 -7.43 -46.18
CA ARG A 72 2.79 -6.91 -47.55
C ARG A 72 2.44 -7.98 -48.57
N ALA A 73 1.17 -7.92 -48.97
CA ALA A 73 0.68 -8.38 -50.26
C ALA A 73 1.40 -7.66 -51.42
N VAL A 74 1.65 -8.40 -52.51
CA VAL A 74 1.50 -8.04 -53.95
C VAL A 74 1.85 -9.31 -54.75
N ALA A 75 0.87 -9.98 -55.37
CA ALA A 75 0.36 -9.76 -56.74
C ALA A 75 1.33 -10.28 -57.81
#